data_AF-A0A5C7UUQ1-F1
#
_entry.id   AF-A0A5C7UUQ1-F1
#
_cell.length_a   1.000
_cell.length_b   1.000
_cell.length_c   1.000
_cell.angle_alpha   90.00
_cell.angle_beta   90.00
_cell.angle_gamma   90.00
#
_symmetry.space_group_name_H-M   'P 1'
#
loop_
_entity.id
_entity.type
_entity.pdbx_description
1 polymer ?
#
loop_
_entity_poly.entity_id
_entity_poly.type
_entity_poly.pdbx_seq_one_letter_code
_entity_poly.pdbx_strand_id
1 'polypeptide(L)'
;MSEHAPASIRSWGLSGWRALERLFDSAFGSGLNPLRHLGALGFLALWLLVASGIVLFILFDTSVTGAYASVEGLARLPLGLGHLLRGLHRYAADVLMLVMLLHIVREWLHGHERGVRRFHWLTGVPLVAFCFVSAIGGFWLIWDQLSQYSALATAEWLDRLPFLTSPLARNFLTAQAVSDRLFSLFIFIHLGVPVLLLFGLWFHIQRLAHATVLPPRALMLGLLGVLALLALARPVVSHAPAALGRVPAALQLDWLLLWLHPLTDVTSAAFTWALVIGAMLLLLALPWLPQPARAAVAVVNPDHCSGCRRCLVDCPYAAITMVPHPDRRAGRELAQVDADLCVGCGICAGACPSSTPFRRIEQLVTGIDMPQLPVDALRQRLRQDLSRATAAQPLVVFACDHGAAAGGAAAGDVSTYSLLCTGQLPPSFVEYALRDGAAGVVVATCRAGGCEFRLGQRWTLERMQRQREPHLRQHIPAERLELVAAGPGDAVELRAAVERLRVRVHGLSDLPRIHHDDYTLQT
;
A
#
# COMPACT_ATOMS: atom_id res chain seq x y z
N MET A 1 -18.39 -1.36 -25.75
CA MET A 1 -18.43 -2.80 -26.09
C MET A 1 -17.58 -3.53 -25.05
N SER A 2 -18.21 -4.10 -24.03
CA SER A 2 -17.53 -4.89 -22.99
C SER A 2 -17.79 -6.36 -23.26
N GLU A 3 -16.92 -7.00 -24.02
CA GLU A 3 -16.87 -8.46 -24.05
C GLU A 3 -16.71 -8.95 -22.59
N HIS A 4 -17.64 -9.79 -22.15
CA HIS A 4 -17.54 -10.47 -20.87
C HIS A 4 -16.39 -11.47 -20.95
N ALA A 5 -15.17 -10.98 -20.72
CA ALA A 5 -14.03 -11.84 -20.47
C ALA A 5 -14.42 -12.81 -19.33
N PRO A 6 -14.17 -14.12 -19.47
CA PRO A 6 -14.51 -15.08 -18.43
C PRO A 6 -13.86 -14.67 -17.11
N ALA A 7 -14.63 -14.79 -16.02
CA ALA A 7 -14.17 -14.39 -14.70
C ALA A 7 -12.92 -15.20 -14.31
N SER A 8 -11.75 -14.58 -14.41
CA SER A 8 -10.48 -15.14 -13.97
C SER A 8 -10.48 -15.40 -12.45
N ILE A 9 -9.65 -16.35 -11.99
CA ILE A 9 -9.38 -16.60 -10.56
C ILE A 9 -9.08 -15.29 -9.83
N ARG A 10 -8.32 -14.40 -10.48
CA ARG A 10 -7.96 -13.10 -9.94
C ARG A 10 -9.16 -12.17 -9.76
N SER A 11 -10.10 -12.12 -10.70
CA SER A 11 -11.32 -11.29 -10.53
C SER A 11 -12.23 -11.78 -9.41
N TRP A 12 -12.34 -13.10 -9.21
CA TRP A 12 -13.04 -13.68 -8.05
C TRP A 12 -12.32 -13.33 -6.75
N GLY A 13 -11.01 -13.55 -6.69
CA GLY A 13 -10.19 -13.20 -5.53
C GLY A 13 -10.26 -11.72 -5.17
N LEU A 14 -10.20 -10.83 -6.17
CA LEU A 14 -10.29 -9.38 -5.95
C LEU A 14 -11.67 -8.97 -5.43
N SER A 15 -12.73 -9.63 -5.90
CA SER A 15 -14.09 -9.38 -5.40
C SER A 15 -14.24 -9.83 -3.93
N GLY A 16 -13.68 -11.00 -3.59
CA GLY A 16 -13.62 -11.49 -2.22
C GLY A 16 -12.79 -10.57 -1.31
N TRP A 17 -11.62 -10.13 -1.77
CA TRP A 17 -10.77 -9.18 -1.04
C TRP A 17 -11.49 -7.87 -0.75
N ARG A 18 -12.19 -7.31 -1.75
CA ARG A 18 -12.98 -6.08 -1.57
C ARG A 18 -14.14 -6.27 -0.60
N ALA A 19 -14.77 -7.45 -0.58
CA ALA A 19 -15.79 -7.77 0.40
C ALA A 19 -15.20 -7.83 1.82
N LEU A 20 -14.03 -8.44 1.98
CA LEU A 20 -13.30 -8.47 3.23
C LEU A 20 -12.90 -7.06 3.69
N GLU A 21 -12.40 -6.20 2.79
CA GLU A 21 -12.12 -4.80 3.13
C GLU A 21 -13.37 -4.07 3.62
N ARG A 22 -14.54 -4.28 3.00
CA ARG A 22 -15.79 -3.67 3.47
C ARG A 22 -16.23 -4.18 4.84
N LEU A 23 -16.01 -5.46 5.12
CA LEU A 23 -16.26 -6.01 6.46
C LEU A 23 -15.35 -5.36 7.51
N PHE A 24 -14.08 -5.13 7.19
CA PHE A 24 -13.18 -4.42 8.09
C PHE A 24 -13.49 -2.92 8.17
N ASP A 25 -14.01 -2.31 7.10
CA ASP A 25 -14.47 -0.92 7.12
C ASP A 25 -15.60 -0.70 8.14
N SER A 26 -16.49 -1.68 8.37
CA SER A 26 -17.55 -1.53 9.37
C SER A 26 -17.03 -1.59 10.81
N ALA A 27 -15.94 -2.33 11.05
CA ALA A 27 -15.34 -2.45 12.38
C ALA A 27 -14.36 -1.32 12.72
N PHE A 28 -13.54 -0.90 11.75
CA PHE A 28 -12.43 0.04 11.98
C PHE A 28 -12.66 1.41 11.33
N GLY A 29 -13.64 1.55 10.44
CA GLY A 29 -13.73 2.66 9.51
C GLY A 29 -12.70 2.57 8.38
N SER A 30 -12.91 3.33 7.30
CA SER A 30 -12.06 3.21 6.11
C SER A 30 -10.59 3.59 6.34
N GLY A 31 -10.34 4.60 7.18
CA GLY A 31 -9.01 5.13 7.44
C GLY A 31 -8.13 4.27 8.34
N LEU A 32 -8.73 3.44 9.21
CA LEU A 32 -8.02 2.55 10.13
C LEU A 32 -8.10 1.07 9.74
N ASN A 33 -8.69 0.75 8.59
CA ASN A 33 -8.78 -0.62 8.09
C ASN A 33 -7.37 -1.22 7.89
N PRO A 34 -6.96 -2.24 8.67
CA PRO A 34 -5.61 -2.80 8.64
C PRO A 34 -5.23 -3.42 7.29
N LEU A 35 -6.21 -3.93 6.51
CA LEU A 35 -5.96 -4.54 5.20
C LEU A 35 -5.47 -3.53 4.16
N ARG A 36 -5.66 -2.24 4.40
CA ARG A 36 -5.15 -1.15 3.56
C ARG A 36 -3.78 -0.61 4.00
N HIS A 37 -3.31 -1.04 5.17
CA HIS A 37 -2.05 -0.60 5.78
C HIS A 37 -1.02 -1.74 5.89
N LEU A 38 -1.18 -2.84 5.16
CA LEU A 38 -0.35 -4.05 5.30
C LEU A 38 1.15 -3.79 5.19
N GLY A 39 1.60 -2.99 4.20
CA GLY A 39 3.00 -2.64 4.06
C GLY A 39 3.53 -1.83 5.27
N ALA A 40 2.76 -0.85 5.74
CA ALA A 40 3.13 -0.03 6.89
C ALA A 40 3.11 -0.84 8.21
N LEU A 41 2.17 -1.78 8.35
CA LEU A 41 2.13 -2.74 9.46
C LEU A 41 3.35 -3.68 9.44
N GLY A 42 3.78 -4.11 8.24
CA GLY A 42 5.02 -4.88 8.07
C GLY A 42 6.25 -4.11 8.52
N PHE A 43 6.39 -2.84 8.13
CA PHE A 43 7.47 -1.97 8.62
C PHE A 43 7.42 -1.78 10.14
N LEU A 44 6.23 -1.57 10.72
CA LEU A 44 6.07 -1.47 12.17
C LEU A 44 6.52 -2.77 12.87
N ALA A 45 6.08 -3.93 12.39
CA ALA A 45 6.49 -5.22 12.94
C ALA A 45 8.01 -5.43 12.83
N LEU A 46 8.62 -5.06 11.70
CA LEU A 46 10.06 -5.10 11.51
C LEU A 46 10.80 -4.19 12.50
N TRP A 47 10.32 -2.95 12.71
CA TRP A 47 10.93 -2.06 13.69
C TRP A 47 10.79 -2.57 15.13
N LEU A 48 9.68 -3.23 15.46
CA LEU A 48 9.51 -3.91 16.74
C LEU A 48 10.51 -5.05 16.91
N LEU A 49 10.72 -5.86 15.87
CA LEU A 49 11.73 -6.92 15.87
C LEU A 49 13.14 -6.36 16.04
N VAL A 50 13.50 -5.30 15.32
CA VAL A 50 14.81 -4.65 15.44
C VAL A 50 15.00 -4.09 16.85
N ALA A 51 14.05 -3.31 17.37
CA ALA A 51 14.17 -2.69 18.68
C ALA A 51 14.23 -3.73 19.81
N SER A 52 13.32 -4.70 19.82
CA SER A 52 13.32 -5.77 20.82
C SER A 52 14.52 -6.70 20.67
N GLY A 53 14.96 -6.98 19.44
CA GLY A 53 16.11 -7.82 19.13
C GLY A 53 17.42 -7.21 19.61
N ILE A 54 17.62 -5.90 19.47
CA ILE A 54 18.79 -5.19 20.03
C ILE A 54 18.84 -5.37 21.55
N VAL A 55 17.72 -5.19 22.25
CA VAL A 55 17.67 -5.37 23.71
C VAL A 55 17.92 -6.82 24.10
N LEU A 56 17.31 -7.78 23.40
CA LEU A 56 17.54 -9.21 23.65
C LEU A 56 19.01 -9.58 23.43
N PHE A 57 19.63 -9.09 22.36
CA PHE A 57 21.04 -9.36 22.06
C PHE A 57 21.99 -8.88 23.16
N ILE A 58 21.72 -7.71 23.76
CA ILE A 58 22.52 -7.19 24.89
C ILE A 58 22.48 -8.13 26.11
N LEU A 59 21.37 -8.86 26.29
CA LEU A 59 21.13 -9.75 27.43
C LEU A 59 21.47 -11.22 27.13
N PHE A 60 21.82 -11.55 25.89
CA PHE A 60 21.96 -12.90 25.40
C PHE A 60 23.40 -13.40 25.51
N ASP A 61 23.59 -14.63 25.98
CA ASP A 61 24.90 -15.29 25.98
C ASP A 61 25.12 -15.99 24.63
N THR A 62 26.20 -15.61 23.95
CA THR A 62 26.51 -16.08 22.60
C THR A 62 27.22 -17.44 22.55
N SER A 63 27.48 -18.08 23.69
CA SER A 63 28.07 -19.42 23.77
C SER A 63 27.02 -20.52 23.65
N VAL A 64 27.40 -21.69 23.15
CA VAL A 64 26.50 -22.85 23.01
C VAL A 64 25.93 -23.28 24.37
N THR A 65 26.74 -23.17 25.42
CA THR A 65 26.36 -23.60 26.77
C THR A 65 25.52 -22.58 27.53
N GLY A 66 25.73 -21.28 27.27
CA GLY A 66 25.04 -20.19 27.94
C GLY A 66 23.73 -19.77 27.27
N ALA A 67 23.56 -20.02 25.96
CA ALA A 67 22.42 -19.55 25.17
C ALA A 67 21.06 -19.85 25.82
N TYR A 68 20.76 -21.13 26.06
CA TYR A 68 19.50 -21.57 26.69
C TYR A 68 19.30 -20.94 28.08
N ALA A 69 20.35 -20.94 28.90
CA ALA A 69 20.29 -20.40 30.26
C ALA A 69 20.05 -18.88 30.28
N SER A 70 20.60 -18.14 29.31
CA SER A 70 20.39 -16.69 29.19
C SER A 70 18.94 -16.35 28.84
N VAL A 71 18.32 -17.12 27.93
CA VAL A 71 16.93 -16.94 27.51
C VAL A 71 15.95 -17.26 28.64
N GLU A 72 16.21 -18.35 29.39
CA GLU A 72 15.42 -18.67 30.59
C GLU A 72 15.69 -17.69 31.75
N GLY A 73 16.88 -17.09 31.79
CA GLY A 73 17.22 -16.00 32.70
C GLY A 73 16.31 -14.78 32.55
N LEU A 74 15.87 -14.47 31.32
CA LEU A 74 14.97 -13.34 31.05
C LEU A 74 13.65 -13.46 31.81
N ALA A 75 13.13 -14.66 32.04
CA ALA A 75 11.88 -14.87 32.78
C ALA A 75 11.97 -14.39 34.23
N ARG A 76 13.18 -14.18 34.77
CA ARG A 76 13.42 -13.69 36.13
C ARG A 76 13.38 -12.16 36.24
N LEU A 77 13.29 -11.45 35.12
CA LEU A 77 13.18 -9.98 35.13
C LEU A 77 11.90 -9.54 35.85
N PRO A 78 11.97 -8.48 36.69
CA PRO A 78 10.84 -8.05 37.49
C PRO A 78 9.68 -7.57 36.61
N LEU A 79 8.46 -7.57 37.19
CA LEU A 79 7.25 -7.03 36.58
C LEU A 79 6.85 -7.70 35.23
N GLY A 80 7.35 -8.89 34.93
CA GLY A 80 7.06 -9.60 33.69
C GLY A 80 7.72 -8.99 32.44
N LEU A 81 8.69 -8.10 32.61
CA LEU A 81 9.39 -7.42 31.50
C LEU A 81 10.08 -8.41 30.55
N GLY A 82 10.60 -9.52 31.06
CA GLY A 82 11.19 -10.57 30.24
C GLY A 82 10.16 -11.27 29.35
N HIS A 83 8.98 -11.58 29.89
CA HIS A 83 7.88 -12.17 29.11
C HIS A 83 7.37 -11.19 28.06
N LEU A 84 7.24 -9.91 28.41
CA LEU A 84 6.86 -8.85 27.48
C LEU A 84 7.87 -8.73 26.34
N LEU A 85 9.17 -8.67 26.64
CA LEU A 85 10.22 -8.52 25.62
C LEU A 85 10.30 -9.73 24.69
N ARG A 86 10.36 -10.94 25.25
CA ARG A 86 10.38 -12.20 24.47
C ARG A 86 9.11 -12.35 23.65
N GLY A 87 7.95 -12.10 24.26
CA GLY A 87 6.65 -12.20 23.61
C GLY A 87 6.47 -11.18 22.50
N LEU A 88 6.87 -9.92 22.72
CA LEU A 88 6.79 -8.89 21.68
C LEU A 88 7.66 -9.24 20.49
N HIS A 89 8.90 -9.69 20.71
CA HIS A 89 9.78 -10.12 19.61
C HIS A 89 9.19 -11.30 18.84
N ARG A 90 8.74 -12.35 19.55
CA ARG A 90 8.14 -13.54 18.92
C ARG A 90 6.87 -13.20 18.15
N TYR A 91 5.91 -12.48 18.75
CA TYR A 91 4.63 -12.17 18.11
C TYR A 91 4.76 -11.12 17.00
N ALA A 92 5.74 -10.22 17.08
CA ALA A 92 6.04 -9.33 15.97
C ALA A 92 6.52 -10.11 14.72
N ALA A 93 7.24 -11.23 14.89
CA ALA A 93 7.61 -12.10 13.78
C ALA A 93 6.38 -12.75 13.11
N ASP A 94 5.39 -13.18 13.90
CA ASP A 94 4.13 -13.74 13.37
C ASP A 94 3.34 -12.68 12.59
N VAL A 95 3.22 -11.47 13.15
CA VAL A 95 2.58 -10.35 12.47
C VAL A 95 3.30 -10.05 11.16
N LEU A 96 4.63 -9.94 11.17
CA LEU A 96 5.41 -9.67 9.96
C LEU A 96 5.16 -10.72 8.87
N MET A 97 5.16 -12.01 9.23
CA MET A 97 4.90 -13.09 8.28
C MET A 97 3.48 -13.03 7.70
N LEU A 98 2.48 -12.83 8.56
CA LEU A 98 1.08 -12.76 8.15
C LEU A 98 0.81 -11.55 7.24
N VAL A 99 1.26 -10.36 7.65
CA VAL A 99 1.03 -9.14 6.85
C VAL A 99 1.83 -9.16 5.55
N MET A 100 3.02 -9.75 5.52
CA MET A 100 3.79 -9.95 4.30
C MET A 100 3.03 -10.84 3.31
N LEU A 101 2.49 -11.97 3.75
CA LEU A 101 1.68 -12.85 2.90
C LEU A 101 0.44 -12.13 2.36
N LEU A 102 -0.31 -11.46 3.24
CA LEU A 102 -1.48 -10.68 2.85
C LEU A 102 -1.12 -9.53 1.90
N HIS A 103 0.04 -8.89 2.09
CA HIS A 103 0.53 -7.83 1.21
C HIS A 103 0.77 -8.37 -0.20
N ILE A 104 1.50 -9.47 -0.36
CA ILE A 104 1.75 -10.09 -1.67
C ILE A 104 0.44 -10.45 -2.37
N VAL A 105 -0.49 -11.09 -1.65
CA VAL A 105 -1.81 -11.45 -2.19
C VAL A 105 -2.59 -10.22 -2.64
N ARG A 106 -2.66 -9.19 -1.79
CA ARG A 106 -3.36 -7.94 -2.11
C ARG A 106 -2.80 -7.28 -3.36
N GLU A 107 -1.48 -7.11 -3.43
CA GLU A 107 -0.83 -6.43 -4.55
C GLU A 107 -1.03 -7.21 -5.87
N TRP A 108 -0.97 -8.54 -5.83
CA TRP A 108 -1.27 -9.40 -6.98
C TRP A 108 -2.74 -9.29 -7.43
N LEU A 109 -3.69 -9.33 -6.49
CA LEU A 109 -5.12 -9.20 -6.80
C LEU A 109 -5.42 -7.87 -7.50
N HIS A 110 -4.79 -6.78 -7.06
CA HIS A 110 -4.93 -5.46 -7.67
C HIS A 110 -4.14 -5.31 -8.99
N GLY A 111 -3.12 -6.12 -9.23
CA GLY A 111 -2.33 -6.07 -10.46
C GLY A 111 -1.10 -5.23 -10.40
N HIS A 112 -0.64 -4.95 -9.20
CA HIS A 112 0.50 -4.09 -8.98
C HIS A 112 1.84 -4.79 -9.30
N GLU A 113 1.82 -6.08 -9.67
CA GLU A 113 2.96 -6.77 -10.27
C GLU A 113 3.29 -6.28 -11.70
N ARG A 114 2.42 -5.46 -12.30
CA ARG A 114 2.43 -5.11 -13.73
C ARG A 114 2.83 -3.65 -13.97
N GLY A 115 3.14 -3.34 -15.23
CA GLY A 115 3.38 -1.96 -15.70
C GLY A 115 4.55 -1.29 -14.98
N VAL A 116 4.38 -0.01 -14.61
CA VAL A 116 5.43 0.76 -13.91
C VAL A 116 5.71 0.24 -12.49
N ARG A 117 4.75 -0.46 -11.89
CA ARG A 117 4.87 -0.99 -10.52
C ARG A 117 5.66 -2.30 -10.44
N ARG A 118 6.01 -2.92 -11.59
CA ARG A 118 6.82 -4.14 -11.68
C ARG A 118 8.13 -4.06 -10.87
N PHE A 119 8.73 -2.87 -10.78
CA PHE A 119 9.96 -2.66 -10.03
C PHE A 119 9.81 -3.00 -8.54
N HIS A 120 8.70 -2.56 -7.92
CA HIS A 120 8.42 -2.84 -6.50
C HIS A 120 8.19 -4.33 -6.27
N TRP A 121 7.51 -4.99 -7.21
CA TRP A 121 7.29 -6.43 -7.15
C TRP A 121 8.61 -7.21 -7.23
N LEU A 122 9.44 -6.94 -8.24
CA LEU A 122 10.70 -7.66 -8.45
C LEU A 122 11.72 -7.43 -7.33
N THR A 123 11.74 -6.24 -6.73
CA THR A 123 12.58 -5.96 -5.56
C THR A 123 12.01 -6.55 -4.27
N GLY A 124 10.68 -6.73 -4.17
CA GLY A 124 10.02 -7.28 -2.99
C GLY A 124 10.10 -8.81 -2.88
N VAL A 125 10.04 -9.54 -3.99
CA VAL A 125 10.06 -11.02 -3.97
C VAL A 125 11.30 -11.60 -3.26
N PRO A 126 12.55 -11.14 -3.51
CA PRO A 126 13.72 -11.60 -2.78
C PRO A 126 13.65 -11.34 -1.26
N LEU A 127 12.96 -10.28 -0.82
CA LEU A 127 12.85 -9.94 0.60
C LEU A 127 12.04 -10.97 1.39
N VAL A 128 11.14 -11.71 0.72
CA VAL A 128 10.40 -12.81 1.33
C VAL A 128 11.37 -13.86 1.88
N ALA A 129 12.40 -14.21 1.10
CA ALA A 129 13.41 -15.16 1.54
C ALA A 129 14.20 -14.64 2.75
N PHE A 130 14.57 -13.35 2.77
CA PHE A 130 15.27 -12.77 3.92
C PHE A 130 14.42 -12.75 5.19
N CYS A 131 13.12 -12.48 5.09
CA CYS A 131 12.19 -12.60 6.20
C CYS A 131 12.15 -14.04 6.76
N PHE A 132 12.04 -15.05 5.91
CA PHE A 132 12.02 -16.46 6.33
C PHE A 132 13.34 -16.90 6.97
N VAL A 133 14.48 -16.57 6.35
CA VAL A 133 15.81 -16.89 6.92
C VAL A 133 15.98 -16.24 8.29
N SER A 134 15.58 -14.97 8.45
CA SER A 134 15.64 -14.28 9.73
C SER A 134 14.73 -14.92 10.78
N ALA A 135 13.50 -15.27 10.40
CA ALA A 135 12.52 -15.88 11.29
C ALA A 135 13.00 -17.24 11.81
N ILE A 136 13.45 -18.13 10.92
CA ILE A 136 13.97 -19.45 11.29
C ILE A 136 15.25 -19.31 12.12
N GLY A 137 16.17 -18.43 11.70
CA GLY A 137 17.42 -18.19 12.43
C GLY A 137 17.21 -17.73 13.88
N GLY A 138 16.12 -17.01 14.16
CA GLY A 138 15.76 -16.59 15.52
C GLY A 138 15.42 -17.77 16.45
N PHE A 139 14.80 -18.84 15.92
CA PHE A 139 14.52 -20.05 16.70
C PHE A 139 15.82 -20.74 17.13
N TRP A 140 16.85 -20.75 16.28
CA TRP A 140 18.11 -21.43 16.58
C TRP A 140 18.82 -20.86 17.80
N LEU A 141 18.64 -19.56 18.08
CA LEU A 141 19.31 -18.86 19.17
C LEU A 141 18.81 -19.28 20.56
N ILE A 142 17.59 -19.81 20.69
CA ILE A 142 17.06 -20.26 21.98
C ILE A 142 17.81 -21.51 22.48
N TRP A 143 18.25 -22.35 21.53
CA TRP A 143 18.95 -23.61 21.78
C TRP A 143 18.18 -24.61 22.67
N ASP A 144 16.87 -24.71 22.46
CA ASP A 144 16.01 -25.75 23.04
C ASP A 144 15.85 -26.96 22.07
N GLN A 145 15.05 -27.96 22.45
CA GLN A 145 14.81 -29.12 21.59
C GLN A 145 14.20 -28.78 20.23
N LEU A 146 13.34 -27.76 20.16
CA LEU A 146 12.75 -27.30 18.90
C LEU A 146 13.80 -26.59 18.04
N SER A 147 14.64 -25.75 18.65
CA SER A 147 15.79 -25.11 17.99
C SER A 147 16.72 -26.14 17.38
N GLN A 148 17.08 -27.19 18.13
CA GLN A 148 17.96 -28.26 17.67
C GLN A 148 17.37 -28.99 16.47
N TYR A 149 16.08 -29.38 16.55
CA TYR A 149 15.38 -30.01 15.44
C TYR A 149 15.36 -29.11 14.20
N SER A 150 14.98 -27.84 14.35
CA SER A 150 14.92 -26.90 13.22
C SER A 150 16.29 -26.68 12.59
N ALA A 151 17.34 -26.49 13.40
CA ALA A 151 18.69 -26.27 12.89
C ALA A 151 19.23 -27.50 12.14
N LEU A 152 19.03 -28.71 12.68
CA LEU A 152 19.40 -29.96 12.02
C LEU A 152 18.59 -30.17 10.73
N ALA A 153 17.27 -30.02 10.78
CA ALA A 153 16.39 -30.19 9.63
C ALA A 153 16.69 -29.16 8.53
N THR A 154 17.03 -27.91 8.86
CA THR A 154 17.51 -26.93 7.88
C THR A 154 18.85 -27.35 7.28
N ALA A 155 19.78 -27.88 8.09
CA ALA A 155 21.07 -28.34 7.60
C ALA A 155 20.92 -29.50 6.62
N GLU A 156 20.12 -30.51 6.95
CA GLU A 156 19.79 -31.64 6.07
C GLU A 156 19.07 -31.17 4.79
N TRP A 157 18.16 -30.20 4.91
CA TRP A 157 17.49 -29.60 3.77
C TRP A 157 18.49 -28.89 2.84
N LEU A 158 19.42 -28.12 3.39
CA LEU A 158 20.47 -27.43 2.62
C LEU A 158 21.46 -28.41 1.99
N ASP A 159 21.79 -29.51 2.66
CA ASP A 159 22.71 -30.56 2.17
C ASP A 159 22.21 -31.23 0.88
N ARG A 160 20.93 -31.08 0.56
CA ARG A 160 20.39 -31.55 -0.72
C ARG A 160 20.86 -30.74 -1.93
N LEU A 161 21.38 -29.52 -1.71
CA LEU A 161 21.84 -28.64 -2.78
C LEU A 161 23.22 -29.05 -3.30
N PRO A 162 23.43 -29.07 -4.62
CA PRO A 162 24.63 -29.64 -5.23
C PRO A 162 25.90 -28.79 -5.05
N PHE A 163 25.79 -27.56 -4.55
CA PHE A 163 26.90 -26.62 -4.44
C PHE A 163 27.65 -26.68 -3.10
N LEU A 164 27.17 -27.46 -2.13
CA LEU A 164 27.85 -27.65 -0.85
C LEU A 164 28.88 -28.79 -0.98
N THR A 165 30.13 -28.50 -0.66
CA THR A 165 31.24 -29.48 -0.72
C THR A 165 31.26 -30.44 0.45
N SER A 166 30.52 -30.14 1.51
CA SER A 166 30.48 -30.91 2.75
C SER A 166 29.11 -30.78 3.41
N PRO A 167 28.55 -31.88 3.96
CA PRO A 167 27.28 -31.82 4.68
C PRO A 167 27.36 -30.90 5.90
N LEU A 168 26.45 -29.93 6.00
CA LEU A 168 26.23 -29.06 7.14
C LEU A 168 25.67 -29.83 8.34
N ALA A 169 24.87 -30.89 8.10
CA ALA A 169 24.32 -31.73 9.15
C ALA A 169 25.42 -32.39 10.01
N ARG A 170 26.64 -32.52 9.47
CA ARG A 170 27.81 -33.04 10.22
C ARG A 170 28.09 -32.28 11.52
N ASN A 171 27.76 -30.99 11.56
CA ASN A 171 28.00 -30.14 12.73
C ASN A 171 27.11 -30.50 13.93
N PHE A 172 26.10 -31.36 13.72
CA PHE A 172 25.13 -31.78 14.74
C PHE A 172 25.25 -33.26 15.10
N LEU A 173 26.26 -33.98 14.59
CA LEU A 173 26.42 -35.42 14.86
C LEU A 173 26.78 -35.74 16.32
N THR A 174 27.52 -34.85 16.97
CA THR A 174 27.93 -35.01 18.37
C THR A 174 27.81 -33.67 19.10
N ALA A 175 27.67 -33.73 20.43
CA ALA A 175 27.64 -32.52 21.25
C ALA A 175 28.92 -31.68 21.12
N GLN A 176 30.07 -32.30 20.87
CA GLN A 176 31.34 -31.59 20.67
C GLN A 176 31.44 -30.93 19.28
N ALA A 177 30.68 -31.40 18.29
CA ALA A 177 30.67 -30.83 16.95
C ALA A 177 29.94 -29.47 16.90
N VAL A 178 28.97 -29.25 17.81
CA VAL A 178 28.34 -27.94 18.00
C VAL A 178 29.29 -27.04 18.79
N SER A 179 30.06 -26.26 18.05
CA SER A 179 31.03 -25.32 18.60
C SER A 179 30.45 -23.92 18.82
N ASP A 180 31.07 -23.14 19.71
CA ASP A 180 30.75 -21.71 19.88
C ASP A 180 30.90 -20.91 18.58
N ARG A 181 31.77 -21.38 17.67
CA ARG A 181 31.93 -20.79 16.33
C ARG A 181 30.68 -20.98 15.46
N LEU A 182 30.07 -22.16 15.49
CA LEU A 182 28.82 -22.43 14.78
C LEU A 182 27.69 -21.54 15.33
N PHE A 183 27.62 -21.42 16.65
CA PHE A 183 26.60 -20.60 17.31
C PHE A 183 26.77 -19.10 17.01
N SER A 184 28.02 -18.62 17.02
CA SER A 184 28.36 -17.26 16.58
C SER A 184 27.95 -17.00 15.13
N LEU A 185 28.03 -18.00 14.25
CA LEU A 185 27.54 -17.90 12.88
C LEU A 185 26.01 -17.76 12.82
N PHE A 186 25.25 -18.50 13.63
CA PHE A 186 23.79 -18.35 13.70
C PHE A 186 23.39 -16.93 14.11
N ILE A 187 24.05 -16.39 15.12
CA ILE A 187 23.86 -15.02 15.57
C ILE A 187 24.21 -14.05 14.43
N PHE A 188 25.38 -14.19 13.80
CA PHE A 188 25.77 -13.32 12.70
C PHE A 188 24.78 -13.35 11.53
N ILE A 189 24.26 -14.51 11.15
CA ILE A 189 23.22 -14.63 10.11
C ILE A 189 21.93 -13.95 10.56
N HIS A 190 21.47 -14.22 11.79
CA HIS A 190 20.23 -13.65 12.31
C HIS A 190 20.30 -12.13 12.47
N LEU A 191 21.47 -11.55 12.74
CA LEU A 191 21.66 -10.09 12.80
C LEU A 191 21.91 -9.49 11.41
N GLY A 192 22.68 -10.17 10.56
CA GLY A 192 23.08 -9.70 9.24
C GLY A 192 21.94 -9.70 8.21
N VAL A 193 21.10 -10.74 8.20
CA VAL A 193 20.00 -10.85 7.22
C VAL A 193 18.96 -9.74 7.38
N PRO A 194 18.52 -9.35 8.59
CA PRO A 194 17.67 -8.17 8.78
C PRO A 194 18.29 -6.86 8.28
N VAL A 195 19.61 -6.68 8.38
CA VAL A 195 20.29 -5.51 7.82
C VAL A 195 20.22 -5.51 6.29
N LEU A 196 20.45 -6.66 5.66
CA LEU A 196 20.26 -6.83 4.22
C LEU A 196 18.80 -6.63 3.80
N LEU A 197 17.85 -7.08 4.62
CA LEU A 197 16.42 -6.84 4.43
C LEU A 197 16.09 -5.34 4.48
N LEU A 198 16.63 -4.59 5.44
CA LEU A 198 16.46 -3.12 5.51
C LEU A 198 17.04 -2.43 4.27
N PHE A 199 18.21 -2.85 3.80
CA PHE A 199 18.81 -2.35 2.57
C PHE A 199 17.96 -2.68 1.33
N GLY A 200 17.42 -3.91 1.25
CA GLY A 200 16.50 -4.32 0.18
C GLY A 200 15.17 -3.56 0.21
N LEU A 201 14.64 -3.27 1.40
CA LEU A 201 13.43 -2.48 1.60
C LEU A 201 13.60 -1.04 1.11
N TRP A 202 14.79 -0.46 1.20
CA TRP A 202 15.08 0.85 0.61
C TRP A 202 14.82 0.84 -0.91
N PHE A 203 15.31 -0.16 -1.65
CA PHE A 203 14.99 -0.32 -3.06
C PHE A 203 13.49 -0.55 -3.27
N HIS A 204 12.87 -1.39 -2.44
CA HIS A 204 11.46 -1.72 -2.56
C HIS A 204 10.55 -0.49 -2.50
N ILE A 205 10.92 0.57 -1.76
CA ILE A 205 10.11 1.80 -1.65
C ILE A 205 10.70 3.01 -2.41
N GLN A 206 11.90 2.91 -2.99
CA GLN A 206 12.65 4.06 -3.53
C GLN A 206 11.88 4.90 -4.55
N ARG A 207 11.06 4.26 -5.40
CA ARG A 207 10.27 4.92 -6.46
C ARG A 207 8.89 5.40 -6.00
N LEU A 208 8.64 5.41 -4.68
CA LEU A 208 7.40 5.91 -4.10
C LEU A 208 7.67 7.23 -3.36
N ALA A 209 7.18 8.33 -3.92
CA ALA A 209 7.08 9.56 -3.15
C ALA A 209 6.06 9.37 -2.03
N HIS A 210 6.32 10.00 -0.87
CA HIS A 210 5.43 9.94 0.30
C HIS A 210 5.08 8.50 0.71
N ALA A 211 6.06 7.59 0.70
CA ALA A 211 5.87 6.22 1.15
C ALA A 211 5.42 6.19 2.63
N THR A 212 4.28 5.57 2.91
CA THR A 212 3.77 5.40 4.26
C THR A 212 4.45 4.20 4.90
N VAL A 213 5.53 4.45 5.64
CA VAL A 213 6.27 3.41 6.37
C VAL A 213 5.75 3.15 7.77
N LEU A 214 4.89 4.02 8.30
CA LEU A 214 4.21 3.83 9.58
C LEU A 214 2.70 3.96 9.41
N PRO A 215 1.92 3.07 10.05
CA PRO A 215 0.45 3.14 10.00
C PRO A 215 -0.07 4.31 10.85
N PRO A 216 -1.37 4.66 10.72
CA PRO A 216 -1.99 5.66 11.59
C PRO A 216 -1.78 5.35 13.08
N ARG A 217 -1.60 6.39 13.90
CA ARG A 217 -1.26 6.25 15.34
C ARG A 217 -2.21 5.33 16.11
N ALA A 218 -3.51 5.41 15.84
CA ALA A 218 -4.51 4.55 16.48
C ALA A 218 -4.27 3.06 16.18
N LEU A 219 -3.93 2.73 14.93
CA LEU A 219 -3.64 1.34 14.54
C LEU A 219 -2.31 0.85 15.11
N MET A 220 -1.30 1.73 15.17
CA MET A 220 -0.02 1.43 15.82
C MET A 220 -0.18 1.13 17.31
N LEU A 221 -0.86 2.01 18.05
CA LEU A 221 -1.12 1.82 19.48
C LEU A 221 -2.00 0.60 19.74
N GLY A 222 -3.00 0.36 18.90
CA GLY A 222 -3.85 -0.82 18.96
C GLY A 222 -3.05 -2.11 18.78
N LEU A 223 -2.19 -2.19 17.76
CA LEU A 223 -1.34 -3.36 17.54
C LEU A 223 -0.36 -3.58 18.70
N LEU A 224 0.31 -2.52 19.17
CA LEU A 224 1.23 -2.60 20.31
C LEU A 224 0.51 -3.10 21.58
N GLY A 225 -0.68 -2.57 21.86
CA GLY A 225 -1.50 -3.00 22.98
C GLY A 225 -1.91 -4.46 22.89
N VAL A 226 -2.33 -4.93 21.71
CA VAL A 226 -2.68 -6.33 21.46
C VAL A 226 -1.46 -7.24 21.65
N LEU A 227 -0.31 -6.87 21.07
CA LEU A 227 0.92 -7.67 21.21
C LEU A 227 1.42 -7.72 22.64
N ALA A 228 1.38 -6.60 23.38
CA ALA A 228 1.74 -6.56 24.79
C ALA A 228 0.78 -7.40 25.64
N LEU A 229 -0.52 -7.31 25.39
CA LEU A 229 -1.52 -8.14 26.07
C LEU A 229 -1.29 -9.62 25.80
N LEU A 230 -1.04 -10.01 24.54
CA LEU A 230 -0.72 -11.39 24.18
C LEU A 230 0.57 -11.86 24.85
N ALA A 231 1.62 -11.05 24.85
CA ALA A 231 2.90 -11.36 25.50
C ALA A 231 2.77 -11.63 27.00
N LEU A 232 1.85 -10.94 27.68
CA LEU A 232 1.60 -11.11 29.11
C LEU A 232 0.60 -12.24 29.41
N ALA A 233 -0.47 -12.36 28.61
CA ALA A 233 -1.52 -13.36 28.81
C ALA A 233 -1.11 -14.77 28.33
N ARG A 234 -0.24 -14.84 27.33
CA ARG A 234 0.30 -16.07 26.75
C ARG A 234 1.81 -15.91 26.62
N PRO A 235 2.56 -16.00 27.73
CA PRO A 235 4.01 -15.84 27.66
C PRO A 235 4.63 -16.95 26.79
N VAL A 236 5.62 -16.56 25.99
CA VAL A 236 6.40 -17.50 25.17
C VAL A 236 7.30 -18.31 26.10
N VAL A 237 7.17 -19.63 26.03
CA VAL A 237 7.93 -20.59 26.83
C VAL A 237 8.88 -21.38 25.94
N SER A 238 10.05 -21.73 26.46
CA SER A 238 11.03 -22.57 25.77
C SER A 238 10.65 -24.05 25.92
N HIS A 239 11.07 -24.87 24.97
CA HIS A 239 11.09 -26.33 25.17
C HIS A 239 12.19 -26.72 26.18
N ALA A 240 12.28 -28.01 26.50
CA ALA A 240 13.40 -28.53 27.27
C ALA A 240 14.75 -28.24 26.55
N PRO A 241 15.88 -28.18 27.29
CA PRO A 241 17.19 -27.92 26.70
C PRO A 241 17.53 -28.89 25.57
N ALA A 242 18.25 -28.39 24.55
CA ALA A 242 18.76 -29.20 23.46
C ALA A 242 19.61 -30.39 23.99
N ALA A 243 19.38 -31.58 23.43
CA ALA A 243 20.08 -32.79 23.79
C ALA A 243 20.29 -33.67 22.55
N LEU A 244 21.46 -33.55 21.91
CA LEU A 244 21.78 -34.25 20.65
C LEU A 244 21.76 -35.78 20.75
N GLY A 245 21.89 -36.33 21.96
CA GLY A 245 21.77 -37.77 22.22
C GLY A 245 20.33 -38.26 22.42
N ARG A 246 19.32 -37.40 22.29
CA ARG A 246 17.90 -37.76 22.50
C ARG A 246 17.05 -37.23 21.35
N VAL A 247 16.25 -38.11 20.77
CA VAL A 247 15.20 -37.73 19.81
C VAL A 247 13.93 -37.42 20.62
N PRO A 248 13.38 -36.20 20.55
CA PRO A 248 12.14 -35.87 21.24
C PRO A 248 10.97 -36.71 20.69
N ALA A 249 10.16 -37.29 21.58
CA ALA A 249 9.00 -38.10 21.16
C ALA A 249 7.85 -37.25 20.61
N ALA A 250 7.72 -36.00 21.05
CA ALA A 250 6.74 -35.03 20.57
C ALA A 250 7.33 -33.62 20.64
N LEU A 251 7.18 -32.85 19.55
CA LEU A 251 7.56 -31.44 19.45
C LEU A 251 6.32 -30.61 19.11
N GLN A 252 6.17 -29.46 19.77
CA GLN A 252 5.14 -28.48 19.41
C GLN A 252 5.72 -27.59 18.31
N LEU A 253 5.47 -27.97 17.06
CA LEU A 253 5.97 -27.22 15.91
C LEU A 253 5.20 -25.93 15.71
N ASP A 254 5.94 -24.89 15.33
CA ASP A 254 5.37 -23.64 14.87
C ASP A 254 4.95 -23.75 13.41
N TRP A 255 3.65 -23.92 13.16
CA TRP A 255 3.15 -24.10 11.80
C TRP A 255 3.20 -22.82 10.94
N LEU A 256 3.42 -21.63 11.50
CA LEU A 256 3.51 -20.42 10.71
C LEU A 256 4.93 -20.21 10.17
N LEU A 257 5.93 -20.41 11.02
CA LEU A 257 7.33 -20.12 10.70
C LEU A 257 8.15 -21.36 10.33
N LEU A 258 7.78 -22.53 10.85
CA LEU A 258 8.53 -23.78 10.69
C LEU A 258 7.82 -24.79 9.78
N TRP A 259 6.76 -24.41 9.06
CA TRP A 259 5.95 -25.31 8.20
C TRP A 259 6.74 -26.11 7.17
N LEU A 260 7.90 -25.61 6.74
CA LEU A 260 8.73 -26.27 5.75
C LEU A 260 9.33 -27.58 6.27
N HIS A 261 9.60 -27.67 7.57
CA HIS A 261 10.17 -28.86 8.21
C HIS A 261 9.22 -30.06 8.22
N PRO A 262 8.01 -29.99 8.80
CA PRO A 262 7.08 -31.12 8.77
C PRO A 262 6.67 -31.46 7.34
N LEU A 263 6.61 -30.49 6.42
CA LEU A 263 6.39 -30.78 5.01
C LEU A 263 7.54 -31.60 4.40
N THR A 264 8.78 -31.28 4.74
CA THR A 264 9.97 -32.02 4.29
C THR A 264 9.95 -33.44 4.84
N ASP A 265 9.59 -33.62 6.11
CA ASP A 265 9.54 -34.94 6.77
C ASP A 265 8.51 -35.88 6.14
N VAL A 266 7.35 -35.36 5.72
CA VAL A 266 6.30 -36.18 5.07
C VAL A 266 6.45 -36.30 3.55
N THR A 267 7.33 -35.51 2.93
CA THR A 267 7.57 -35.53 1.47
C THR A 267 9.03 -35.87 1.16
N SER A 268 9.86 -34.85 0.93
CA SER A 268 11.32 -34.94 0.80
C SER A 268 11.92 -33.53 0.69
N ALA A 269 13.23 -33.40 0.97
CA ALA A 269 13.94 -32.14 0.77
C ALA A 269 13.92 -31.67 -0.69
N ALA A 270 13.97 -32.59 -1.65
CA ALA A 270 13.91 -32.25 -3.07
C ALA A 270 12.55 -31.64 -3.45
N PHE A 271 11.45 -32.19 -2.92
CA PHE A 271 10.12 -31.65 -3.14
C PHE A 271 9.97 -30.24 -2.56
N THR A 272 10.41 -30.03 -1.32
CA THR A 272 10.27 -28.71 -0.68
C THR A 272 11.19 -27.65 -1.30
N TRP A 273 12.38 -28.01 -1.77
CA TRP A 273 13.20 -27.13 -2.62
C TRP A 273 12.49 -26.77 -3.92
N ALA A 274 11.92 -27.75 -4.63
CA ALA A 274 11.18 -27.51 -5.86
C ALA A 274 9.97 -26.59 -5.61
N LEU A 275 9.29 -26.75 -4.47
CA LEU A 275 8.17 -25.90 -4.06
C LEU A 275 8.63 -24.46 -3.81
N VAL A 276 9.67 -24.24 -2.99
CA VAL A 276 10.17 -22.90 -2.65
C VAL A 276 10.73 -22.20 -3.89
N ILE A 277 11.59 -22.87 -4.66
CA ILE A 277 12.15 -22.31 -5.90
C ILE A 277 11.05 -22.07 -6.92
N GLY A 278 10.12 -23.01 -7.09
CA GLY A 278 8.98 -22.88 -8.00
C GLY A 278 8.08 -21.70 -7.63
N ALA A 279 7.78 -21.50 -6.34
CA ALA A 279 7.00 -20.36 -5.86
C ALA A 279 7.73 -19.03 -6.10
N MET A 280 9.03 -18.95 -5.80
CA MET A 280 9.83 -17.74 -6.05
C MET A 280 9.92 -17.44 -7.55
N LEU A 281 10.18 -18.44 -8.38
CA LEU A 281 10.23 -18.28 -9.84
C LEU A 281 8.87 -17.91 -10.42
N LEU A 282 7.77 -18.46 -9.88
CA LEU A 282 6.42 -18.08 -10.29
C LEU A 282 6.16 -16.60 -9.98
N LEU A 283 6.41 -16.17 -8.73
CA LEU A 283 6.24 -14.78 -8.33
C LEU A 283 7.11 -13.85 -9.17
N LEU A 284 8.36 -14.23 -9.41
CA LEU A 284 9.23 -13.49 -10.31
C LEU A 284 8.64 -13.46 -11.73
N ALA A 285 8.17 -14.58 -12.29
CA ALA A 285 7.67 -14.67 -13.67
C ALA A 285 6.42 -13.81 -13.97
N LEU A 286 5.58 -13.54 -12.96
CA LEU A 286 4.28 -12.87 -13.15
C LEU A 286 4.30 -11.54 -13.93
N PRO A 287 5.24 -10.60 -13.69
CA PRO A 287 5.35 -9.34 -14.44
C PRO A 287 5.63 -9.52 -15.93
N TRP A 288 6.19 -10.67 -16.34
CA TRP A 288 6.52 -10.98 -17.74
C TRP A 288 5.39 -11.66 -18.50
N LEU A 289 4.29 -12.02 -17.83
CA LEU A 289 3.08 -12.47 -18.50
C LEU A 289 2.47 -11.35 -19.37
N PRO A 290 1.68 -11.67 -20.41
CA PRO A 290 1.03 -10.67 -21.26
C PRO A 290 0.28 -9.62 -20.45
N GLN A 291 0.58 -8.34 -20.72
CA GLN A 291 0.06 -7.21 -19.97
C GLN A 291 -0.92 -6.38 -20.80
N PRO A 292 -1.92 -5.73 -20.17
CA PRO A 292 -2.70 -4.71 -20.83
C PRO A 292 -1.79 -3.56 -21.31
N ALA A 293 -2.23 -2.84 -22.34
CA ALA A 293 -1.51 -1.68 -22.85
C ALA A 293 -1.24 -0.68 -21.72
N ARG A 294 -0.05 -0.08 -21.76
CA ARG A 294 0.36 0.93 -20.79
C ARG A 294 -0.56 2.14 -20.90
N ALA A 295 -0.98 2.68 -19.75
CA ALA A 295 -1.69 3.96 -19.72
C ALA A 295 -0.83 5.06 -20.34
N ALA A 296 -1.47 6.00 -21.05
CA ALA A 296 -0.74 7.11 -21.64
C ALA A 296 -0.15 8.02 -20.56
N VAL A 297 1.05 8.53 -20.86
CA VAL A 297 1.89 9.33 -19.95
C VAL A 297 1.43 10.79 -19.98
N ALA A 298 1.58 11.50 -18.85
CA ALA A 298 1.30 12.93 -18.78
C ALA A 298 2.24 13.70 -19.71
N VAL A 299 1.70 14.68 -20.45
CA VAL A 299 2.43 15.50 -21.42
C VAL A 299 2.55 16.91 -20.90
N VAL A 300 3.75 17.49 -20.98
CA VAL A 300 4.03 18.86 -20.56
C VAL A 300 4.03 19.77 -21.79
N ASN A 301 3.32 20.89 -21.69
CA ASN A 301 3.38 21.97 -22.66
C ASN A 301 4.34 23.05 -22.15
N PRO A 302 5.52 23.25 -22.77
CA PRO A 302 6.51 24.23 -22.31
C PRO A 302 5.96 25.66 -22.26
N ASP A 303 5.16 26.07 -23.24
CA ASP A 303 4.66 27.44 -23.34
C ASP A 303 3.70 27.78 -22.18
N HIS A 304 2.99 26.77 -21.67
CA HIS A 304 2.00 26.91 -20.59
C HIS A 304 2.49 26.38 -19.23
N CYS A 305 3.71 25.86 -19.15
CA CYS A 305 4.32 25.44 -17.90
C CYS A 305 4.92 26.64 -17.17
N SER A 306 4.41 26.90 -15.97
CA SER A 306 4.90 27.99 -15.10
C SER A 306 6.14 27.61 -14.29
N GLY A 307 6.55 26.34 -14.27
CA GLY A 307 7.65 25.88 -13.42
C GLY A 307 7.34 25.85 -11.91
N CYS A 308 6.07 25.95 -11.51
CA CYS A 308 5.66 26.11 -10.09
C CYS A 308 5.87 24.88 -9.17
N ARG A 309 6.36 23.75 -9.69
CA ARG A 309 6.66 22.51 -8.95
C ARG A 309 5.49 21.78 -8.26
N ARG A 310 4.23 22.25 -8.39
CA ARG A 310 3.07 21.56 -7.76
C ARG A 310 2.92 20.11 -8.22
N CYS A 311 3.08 19.87 -9.53
CA CYS A 311 3.00 18.52 -10.10
C CYS A 311 4.12 17.59 -9.58
N LEU A 312 5.33 18.11 -9.34
CA LEU A 312 6.42 17.38 -8.67
C LEU A 312 6.01 16.96 -7.25
N VAL A 313 5.52 17.90 -6.45
CA VAL A 313 5.13 17.65 -5.05
C VAL A 313 3.97 16.67 -4.93
N ASP A 314 3.01 16.77 -5.85
CA ASP A 314 1.79 15.95 -5.89
C ASP A 314 1.96 14.64 -6.66
N CYS A 315 3.12 14.32 -7.24
CA CYS A 315 3.30 13.04 -7.90
C CYS A 315 3.56 11.92 -6.87
N PRO A 316 2.71 10.88 -6.76
CA PRO A 316 2.96 9.79 -5.80
C PRO A 316 4.10 8.88 -6.22
N TYR A 317 4.49 8.87 -7.49
CA TYR A 317 5.45 7.90 -8.04
C TYR A 317 6.81 8.53 -8.36
N ALA A 318 7.05 9.76 -7.87
CA ALA A 318 8.26 10.52 -8.21
C ALA A 318 8.53 10.61 -9.72
N ALA A 319 7.48 10.58 -10.54
CA ALA A 319 7.55 10.52 -12.00
C ALA A 319 7.78 11.87 -12.67
N ILE A 320 7.95 12.94 -11.88
CA ILE A 320 8.11 14.30 -12.39
C ILE A 320 9.37 14.87 -11.79
N THR A 321 10.22 15.47 -12.62
CA THR A 321 11.39 16.24 -12.22
C THR A 321 11.27 17.66 -12.78
N MET A 322 12.10 18.58 -12.30
CA MET A 322 12.17 19.95 -12.82
C MET A 322 13.49 20.12 -13.54
N VAL A 323 13.43 20.57 -14.79
CA VAL A 323 14.60 20.83 -15.64
C VAL A 323 14.64 22.30 -16.02
N PRO A 324 15.81 22.85 -16.41
CA PRO A 324 15.87 24.22 -16.92
C PRO A 324 14.96 24.43 -18.13
N HIS A 325 14.22 25.54 -18.15
CA HIS A 325 13.32 25.87 -19.25
C HIS A 325 14.11 26.19 -20.54
N PRO A 326 13.67 25.71 -21.73
CA PRO A 326 14.36 25.95 -23.00
C PRO A 326 14.61 27.44 -23.34
N ASP A 327 13.70 28.32 -22.91
CA ASP A 327 13.71 29.78 -23.19
C ASP A 327 14.91 30.57 -22.62
N ARG A 328 15.93 29.92 -22.02
CA ARG A 328 17.17 30.53 -21.49
C ARG A 328 17.00 31.67 -20.47
N ARG A 329 15.77 31.93 -20.00
CA ARG A 329 15.51 32.86 -18.89
C ARG A 329 16.01 32.24 -17.59
N ALA A 330 16.96 32.90 -16.94
CA ALA A 330 17.57 32.42 -15.71
C ALA A 330 16.51 32.12 -14.64
N GLY A 331 16.56 30.91 -14.05
CA GLY A 331 15.68 30.49 -12.96
C GLY A 331 14.30 29.95 -13.35
N ARG A 332 13.92 29.96 -14.63
CA ARG A 332 12.66 29.31 -15.07
C ARG A 332 12.88 27.80 -15.22
N GLU A 333 11.99 27.01 -14.64
CA GLU A 333 11.99 25.56 -14.74
C GLU A 333 10.82 25.05 -15.58
N LEU A 334 10.99 23.84 -16.11
CA LEU A 334 10.02 23.08 -16.87
C LEU A 334 9.82 21.72 -16.18
N ALA A 335 8.57 21.29 -16.03
CA ALA A 335 8.30 19.94 -15.57
C ALA A 335 8.73 18.93 -16.66
N GLN A 336 9.38 17.84 -16.27
CA GLN A 336 9.68 16.72 -17.14
C GLN A 336 9.08 15.46 -16.54
N VAL A 337 8.35 14.70 -17.35
CA VAL A 337 7.70 13.46 -16.92
C VAL A 337 8.56 12.28 -17.33
N ASP A 338 8.99 11.48 -16.35
CA ASP A 338 9.58 10.18 -16.59
C ASP A 338 8.47 9.18 -16.93
N ALA A 339 8.47 8.73 -18.19
CA ALA A 339 7.52 7.75 -18.66
C ALA A 339 7.54 6.49 -17.77
N ASP A 340 8.72 6.00 -17.39
CA ASP A 340 8.97 4.75 -16.62
C ASP A 340 8.42 4.72 -15.21
N LEU A 341 8.07 5.88 -14.68
CA LEU A 341 7.45 6.02 -13.37
C LEU A 341 5.97 6.43 -13.46
N CYS A 342 5.54 7.02 -14.58
CA CYS A 342 4.19 7.55 -14.72
C CYS A 342 3.13 6.44 -14.85
N VAL A 343 2.22 6.37 -13.87
CA VAL A 343 1.05 5.47 -13.88
C VAL A 343 -0.14 5.99 -14.69
N GLY A 344 -0.08 7.22 -15.22
CA GLY A 344 -1.19 7.82 -15.98
C GLY A 344 -2.40 8.27 -15.15
N CYS A 345 -2.22 8.58 -13.86
CA CYS A 345 -3.32 8.92 -12.94
C CYS A 345 -3.91 10.34 -13.08
N GLY A 346 -3.25 11.25 -13.79
CA GLY A 346 -3.71 12.63 -14.00
C GLY A 346 -3.63 13.59 -12.80
N ILE A 347 -3.15 13.17 -11.63
CA ILE A 347 -3.05 14.04 -10.44
C ILE A 347 -2.28 15.34 -10.69
N CYS A 348 -1.26 15.28 -11.54
CA CYS A 348 -0.47 16.43 -11.96
C CYS A 348 -1.29 17.46 -12.76
N ALA A 349 -2.21 17.00 -13.61
CA ALA A 349 -3.11 17.86 -14.38
C ALA A 349 -4.08 18.60 -13.44
N GLY A 350 -4.58 17.91 -12.41
CA GLY A 350 -5.39 18.52 -11.35
C GLY A 350 -4.62 19.50 -10.44
N ALA A 351 -3.29 19.35 -10.35
CA ALA A 351 -2.41 20.25 -9.60
C ALA A 351 -1.97 21.49 -10.41
N CYS A 352 -2.08 21.43 -11.74
CA CYS A 352 -1.54 22.45 -12.63
C CYS A 352 -2.32 23.77 -12.49
N PRO A 353 -1.66 24.90 -12.14
CA PRO A 353 -2.33 26.19 -12.06
C PRO A 353 -2.99 26.64 -13.38
N SER A 354 -2.42 26.21 -14.52
CA SER A 354 -2.95 26.51 -15.85
C SER A 354 -4.26 25.77 -16.14
N SER A 355 -4.63 24.75 -15.36
CA SER A 355 -5.94 24.09 -15.39
C SER A 355 -7.05 24.93 -14.75
N THR A 356 -6.69 25.96 -13.99
CA THR A 356 -7.59 26.85 -13.26
C THR A 356 -7.25 28.32 -13.53
N PRO A 357 -7.32 28.80 -14.79
CA PRO A 357 -6.87 30.15 -15.11
C PRO A 357 -7.71 31.21 -14.39
N PHE A 358 -7.04 32.28 -13.97
CA PHE A 358 -7.70 33.42 -13.32
C PHE A 358 -8.63 34.20 -14.26
N ARG A 359 -8.33 34.21 -15.56
CA ARG A 359 -9.12 34.89 -16.59
C ARG A 359 -9.96 33.88 -17.37
N ARG A 360 -11.08 34.34 -17.93
CA ARG A 360 -11.89 33.55 -18.86
C ARG A 360 -11.06 33.28 -20.12
N ILE A 361 -10.80 32.01 -20.40
CA ILE A 361 -10.12 31.56 -21.61
C ILE A 361 -11.05 30.63 -22.38
N GLU A 362 -11.17 30.86 -23.67
CA GLU A 362 -12.02 30.08 -24.58
C GLU A 362 -11.56 28.63 -24.65
N GLN A 363 -10.26 28.37 -24.77
CA GLN A 363 -9.65 27.05 -24.75
C GLN A 363 -8.70 26.91 -23.54
N LEU A 364 -8.88 25.88 -22.71
CA LEU A 364 -7.92 25.59 -21.63
C LEU A 364 -6.69 24.90 -22.21
N VAL A 365 -5.55 25.57 -22.13
CA VAL A 365 -4.25 24.95 -22.43
C VAL A 365 -3.46 24.86 -21.13
N THR A 366 -3.25 23.64 -20.66
CA THR A 366 -2.61 23.36 -19.38
C THR A 366 -1.10 23.18 -19.57
N GLY A 367 -0.32 23.44 -18.52
CA GLY A 367 1.12 23.22 -18.56
C GLY A 367 1.51 21.74 -18.47
N ILE A 368 0.64 20.89 -17.91
CA ILE A 368 0.77 19.44 -17.89
C ILE A 368 -0.61 18.80 -17.91
N ASP A 369 -0.83 17.81 -18.78
CA ASP A 369 -2.13 17.15 -18.96
C ASP A 369 -2.02 15.66 -19.30
N MET A 370 -3.17 14.98 -19.31
CA MET A 370 -3.31 13.60 -19.77
C MET A 370 -3.86 13.57 -21.20
N PRO A 371 -3.15 12.98 -22.18
CA PRO A 371 -3.61 12.97 -23.58
C PRO A 371 -4.92 12.18 -23.79
N GLN A 372 -5.19 11.19 -22.95
CA GLN A 372 -6.40 10.36 -23.02
C GLN A 372 -7.64 11.04 -22.41
N LEU A 373 -7.45 12.04 -21.55
CA LEU A 373 -8.55 12.82 -20.96
C LEU A 373 -8.05 14.24 -20.64
N PRO A 374 -7.84 15.09 -21.66
CA PRO A 374 -7.38 16.46 -21.45
C PRO A 374 -8.39 17.28 -20.63
N VAL A 375 -7.89 18.20 -19.80
CA VAL A 375 -8.75 19.04 -18.96
C VAL A 375 -9.74 19.85 -19.80
N ASP A 376 -9.34 20.39 -20.94
CA ASP A 376 -10.25 21.16 -21.80
C ASP A 376 -11.36 20.31 -22.39
N ALA A 377 -11.05 19.09 -22.83
CA ALA A 377 -12.05 18.16 -23.37
C ALA A 377 -13.10 17.81 -22.29
N LEU A 378 -12.67 17.61 -21.05
CA LEU A 378 -13.57 17.41 -19.92
C LEU A 378 -14.48 18.64 -19.69
N ARG A 379 -13.92 19.86 -19.77
CA ARG A 379 -14.71 21.11 -19.62
C ARG A 379 -15.71 21.30 -20.76
N GLN A 380 -15.30 21.06 -22.01
CA GLN A 380 -16.17 21.18 -23.18
C GLN A 380 -17.35 20.22 -23.07
N ARG A 381 -17.07 18.96 -22.69
CA ARG A 381 -18.12 17.97 -22.45
C ARG A 381 -19.08 18.39 -21.34
N LEU A 382 -18.55 18.87 -20.21
CA LEU A 382 -19.35 19.39 -19.10
C LEU A 382 -20.33 20.48 -19.54
N ARG A 383 -19.81 21.47 -20.27
CA ARG A 383 -20.61 22.57 -20.82
C ARG A 383 -21.69 22.08 -21.79
N GLN A 384 -21.31 21.20 -22.69
CA GLN A 384 -22.22 20.66 -23.69
C GLN A 384 -23.37 19.89 -23.03
N ASP A 385 -23.07 19.03 -22.06
CA ASP A 385 -24.06 18.21 -21.37
C ASP A 385 -25.00 19.08 -20.53
N LEU A 386 -24.48 20.07 -19.79
CA LEU A 386 -25.31 21.01 -19.02
C LEU A 386 -26.16 21.94 -19.91
N SER A 387 -25.65 22.38 -21.06
CA SER A 387 -26.42 23.18 -22.01
C SER A 387 -27.61 22.43 -22.63
N ARG A 388 -27.55 21.09 -22.62
CA ARG A 388 -28.60 20.20 -23.12
C ARG A 388 -29.49 19.63 -22.01
N ALA A 389 -29.18 19.94 -20.75
CA ALA A 389 -29.92 19.41 -19.62
C ALA A 389 -31.34 20.01 -19.60
N THR A 390 -32.35 19.13 -19.57
CA THR A 390 -33.76 19.52 -19.49
C THR A 390 -34.29 19.54 -18.06
N ALA A 391 -33.56 18.93 -17.12
CA ALA A 391 -33.92 18.92 -15.72
C ALA A 391 -33.86 20.33 -15.12
N ALA A 392 -34.83 20.67 -14.26
CA ALA A 392 -34.87 21.97 -13.60
C ALA A 392 -33.66 22.20 -12.68
N GLN A 393 -33.14 21.14 -12.05
CA GLN A 393 -32.00 21.16 -11.13
C GLN A 393 -31.00 20.05 -11.50
N PRO A 394 -30.21 20.20 -12.58
CA PRO A 394 -29.29 19.15 -13.01
C PRO A 394 -28.15 19.00 -12.01
N LEU A 395 -27.77 17.76 -11.70
CA LEU A 395 -26.65 17.42 -10.83
C LEU A 395 -25.49 16.87 -11.64
N VAL A 396 -24.27 17.11 -11.16
CA VAL A 396 -23.04 16.61 -11.80
C VAL A 396 -22.33 15.66 -10.85
N VAL A 397 -21.88 14.50 -11.36
CA VAL A 397 -21.09 13.52 -10.60
C VAL A 397 -19.74 13.34 -11.28
N PHE A 398 -18.65 13.65 -10.57
CA PHE A 398 -17.29 13.28 -10.97
C PHE A 398 -16.86 12.03 -10.20
N ALA A 399 -16.54 10.94 -10.88
CA ALA A 399 -16.19 9.66 -10.26
C ALA A 399 -14.88 9.09 -10.80
N CYS A 400 -14.16 8.33 -9.97
CA CYS A 400 -12.98 7.58 -10.37
C CYS A 400 -13.35 6.32 -11.17
N ASP A 401 -12.63 5.99 -12.23
CA ASP A 401 -12.77 4.73 -12.99
C ASP A 401 -12.52 3.48 -12.13
N HIS A 402 -11.73 3.64 -11.06
CA HIS A 402 -11.46 2.61 -10.06
C HIS A 402 -12.34 2.74 -8.80
N GLY A 403 -13.38 3.58 -8.84
CA GLY A 403 -14.32 3.82 -7.74
C GLY A 403 -15.62 3.03 -7.88
N ALA A 404 -16.67 3.51 -7.23
CA ALA A 404 -18.02 2.99 -7.43
C ALA A 404 -18.48 3.23 -8.88
N ALA A 405 -19.12 2.22 -9.48
CA ALA A 405 -19.61 2.30 -10.83
C ALA A 405 -20.64 3.43 -10.97
N ALA A 406 -20.25 4.47 -11.69
CA ALA A 406 -21.02 5.69 -11.80
C ALA A 406 -22.24 5.55 -12.74
N GLY A 407 -22.29 4.49 -13.56
CA GLY A 407 -23.42 4.14 -14.42
C GLY A 407 -24.72 3.76 -13.68
N GLY A 408 -24.71 3.67 -12.35
CA GLY A 408 -25.89 3.41 -11.52
C GLY A 408 -26.67 4.65 -11.09
N ALA A 409 -26.23 5.86 -11.43
CA ALA A 409 -26.89 7.13 -11.10
C ALA A 409 -27.71 7.70 -12.28
N ALA A 410 -28.24 6.84 -13.15
CA ALA A 410 -28.93 7.19 -14.38
C ALA A 410 -30.37 7.71 -14.16
N ALA A 411 -30.53 8.69 -13.27
CA ALA A 411 -31.71 9.54 -13.27
C ALA A 411 -31.48 10.65 -14.31
N GLY A 412 -32.52 11.04 -15.07
CA GLY A 412 -32.40 11.98 -16.19
C GLY A 412 -31.91 13.39 -15.81
N ASP A 413 -31.77 13.67 -14.51
CA ASP A 413 -31.24 14.90 -13.92
C ASP A 413 -29.75 14.83 -13.57
N VAL A 414 -29.06 13.70 -13.74
CA VAL A 414 -27.66 13.52 -13.30
C VAL A 414 -26.71 13.27 -14.47
N SER A 415 -25.74 14.15 -14.67
CA SER A 415 -24.63 13.97 -15.62
C SER A 415 -23.40 13.41 -14.90
N THR A 416 -22.91 12.26 -15.37
CA THR A 416 -21.81 11.54 -14.72
C THR A 416 -20.56 11.52 -15.59
N TYR A 417 -19.42 11.86 -14.99
CA TYR A 417 -18.11 11.95 -15.63
C TYR A 417 -17.15 10.96 -14.96
N SER A 418 -16.69 9.99 -15.74
CA SER A 418 -15.66 9.04 -15.34
C SER A 418 -14.29 9.65 -15.56
N LEU A 419 -13.48 9.69 -14.51
CA LEU A 419 -12.13 10.24 -14.48
C LEU A 419 -11.13 9.11 -14.28
N LEU A 420 -9.93 9.25 -14.86
CA LEU A 420 -8.80 8.35 -14.60
C LEU A 420 -8.58 8.19 -13.09
N CYS A 421 -8.61 9.33 -12.39
CA CYS A 421 -8.62 9.44 -10.94
C CYS A 421 -9.34 10.73 -10.58
N THR A 422 -10.05 10.77 -9.45
CA THR A 422 -10.58 12.06 -8.95
C THR A 422 -9.47 13.07 -8.66
N GLY A 423 -8.24 12.61 -8.39
CA GLY A 423 -7.09 13.50 -8.20
C GLY A 423 -6.71 14.31 -9.45
N GLN A 424 -7.17 13.87 -10.63
CA GLN A 424 -7.05 14.64 -11.88
C GLN A 424 -7.96 15.86 -11.92
N LEU A 425 -9.06 15.85 -11.16
CA LEU A 425 -10.06 16.92 -11.17
C LEU A 425 -9.49 18.22 -10.58
N PRO A 426 -9.33 19.28 -11.37
CA PRO A 426 -9.05 20.60 -10.82
C PRO A 426 -10.27 21.07 -10.00
N PRO A 427 -10.08 21.69 -8.83
CA PRO A 427 -11.21 22.14 -8.00
C PRO A 427 -12.12 23.16 -8.70
N SER A 428 -11.62 23.89 -9.72
CA SER A 428 -12.42 24.81 -10.53
C SER A 428 -13.56 24.13 -11.30
N PHE A 429 -13.53 22.81 -11.48
CA PHE A 429 -14.61 22.09 -12.16
C PHE A 429 -15.91 22.09 -11.37
N VAL A 430 -15.84 22.21 -10.05
CA VAL A 430 -17.02 22.44 -9.22
C VAL A 430 -17.63 23.79 -9.57
N GLU A 431 -16.81 24.83 -9.69
CA GLU A 431 -17.24 26.17 -10.10
C GLU A 431 -17.79 26.18 -11.53
N TYR A 432 -17.10 25.54 -12.48
CA TYR A 432 -17.57 25.43 -13.86
C TYR A 432 -18.93 24.75 -13.94
N ALA A 433 -19.12 23.62 -13.24
CA ALA A 433 -20.40 22.93 -13.24
C ALA A 433 -21.52 23.82 -12.69
N LEU A 434 -21.32 24.46 -11.53
CA LEU A 434 -22.33 25.33 -10.93
C LEU A 434 -22.66 26.55 -11.79
N ARG A 435 -21.64 27.18 -12.38
CA ARG A 435 -21.77 28.33 -13.28
C ARG A 435 -22.51 27.97 -14.57
N ASP A 436 -22.22 26.79 -15.12
CA ASP A 436 -22.80 26.33 -16.38
C ASP A 436 -24.18 25.67 -16.18
N GLY A 437 -24.77 25.77 -14.97
CA GLY A 437 -26.18 25.47 -14.72
C GLY A 437 -26.45 24.31 -13.76
N ALA A 438 -25.41 23.64 -13.24
CA ALA A 438 -25.61 22.56 -12.25
C ALA A 438 -26.16 23.11 -10.93
N ALA A 439 -27.14 22.42 -10.39
CA ALA A 439 -27.73 22.70 -9.09
C ALA A 439 -26.76 22.30 -7.96
N GLY A 440 -26.02 21.20 -8.16
CA GLY A 440 -25.01 20.71 -7.23
C GLY A 440 -24.03 19.73 -7.89
N VAL A 441 -22.91 19.49 -7.22
CA VAL A 441 -21.82 18.62 -7.66
C VAL A 441 -21.51 17.56 -6.62
N VAL A 442 -21.41 16.30 -7.04
CA VAL A 442 -20.88 15.19 -6.25
C VAL A 442 -19.48 14.84 -6.75
N VAL A 443 -18.51 14.71 -5.85
CA VAL A 443 -17.19 14.16 -6.16
C VAL A 443 -17.01 12.84 -5.43
N ALA A 444 -16.97 11.75 -6.20
CA ALA A 444 -16.91 10.38 -5.71
C ALA A 444 -15.48 9.84 -5.76
N THR A 445 -14.82 9.85 -4.61
CA THR A 445 -13.45 9.40 -4.41
C THR A 445 -13.40 7.93 -3.99
N CYS A 446 -12.23 7.27 -4.10
CA CYS A 446 -12.01 5.96 -3.49
C CYS A 446 -12.15 6.03 -1.94
N ARG A 447 -12.17 4.90 -1.25
CA ARG A 447 -12.06 4.92 0.23
C ARG A 447 -10.65 5.25 0.70
N ALA A 448 -10.51 5.82 1.89
CA ALA A 448 -9.22 6.13 2.49
C ALA A 448 -8.34 4.87 2.58
N GLY A 449 -7.07 4.98 2.19
CA GLY A 449 -6.12 3.85 2.10
C GLY A 449 -6.38 2.88 0.94
N GLY A 450 -7.53 2.96 0.27
CA GLY A 450 -7.94 2.07 -0.83
C GLY A 450 -7.82 2.73 -2.22
N CYS A 451 -7.12 3.85 -2.33
CA CYS A 451 -6.97 4.55 -3.61
C CYS A 451 -5.99 3.80 -4.53
N GLU A 452 -6.44 3.45 -5.73
CA GLU A 452 -5.62 2.80 -6.76
C GLU A 452 -4.29 3.55 -6.96
N PHE A 453 -4.36 4.87 -7.10
CA PHE A 453 -3.18 5.72 -7.32
C PHE A 453 -2.58 6.30 -6.03
N ARG A 454 -2.75 5.59 -4.90
CA ARG A 454 -2.24 5.88 -3.55
C ARG A 454 -2.85 7.12 -2.89
N LEU A 455 -2.65 8.29 -3.49
CA LEU A 455 -2.91 9.59 -2.86
C LEU A 455 -3.99 10.42 -3.58
N GLY A 456 -4.51 9.92 -4.70
CA GLY A 456 -5.56 10.59 -5.49
C GLY A 456 -6.78 11.03 -4.68
N GLN A 457 -7.31 10.14 -3.84
CA GLN A 457 -8.42 10.48 -2.94
C GLN A 457 -8.02 11.59 -1.96
N ARG A 458 -6.88 11.45 -1.29
CA ARG A 458 -6.39 12.42 -0.30
C ARG A 458 -6.25 13.82 -0.90
N TRP A 459 -5.58 13.94 -2.05
CA TRP A 459 -5.42 15.24 -2.71
C TRP A 459 -6.73 15.83 -3.20
N THR A 460 -7.65 14.99 -3.69
CA THR A 460 -8.99 15.46 -4.06
C THR A 460 -9.66 16.09 -2.84
N LEU A 461 -9.70 15.38 -1.70
CA LEU A 461 -10.33 15.90 -0.48
C LEU A 461 -9.63 17.16 0.03
N GLU A 462 -8.30 17.17 0.14
CA GLU A 462 -7.56 18.33 0.62
C GLU A 462 -7.80 19.57 -0.27
N ARG A 463 -7.86 19.42 -1.59
CA ARG A 463 -8.16 20.53 -2.52
C ARG A 463 -9.59 21.04 -2.38
N MET A 464 -10.57 20.14 -2.27
CA MET A 464 -11.98 20.50 -2.10
C MET A 464 -12.26 21.13 -0.72
N GLN A 465 -11.52 20.69 0.31
CA GLN A 465 -11.61 21.18 1.69
C GLN A 465 -10.68 22.37 1.98
N ARG A 466 -10.02 22.93 0.96
CA ARG A 466 -9.17 24.12 1.08
C ARG A 466 -7.93 23.97 1.95
N GLN A 467 -7.40 22.74 2.01
CA GLN A 467 -6.18 22.37 2.74
C GLN A 467 -4.97 22.23 1.81
N ARG A 468 -5.18 22.25 0.49
CA ARG A 468 -4.13 22.06 -0.53
C ARG A 468 -4.39 22.89 -1.78
N GLU A 469 -3.31 23.42 -2.34
CA GLU A 469 -3.28 24.11 -3.63
C GLU A 469 -3.29 23.14 -4.85
N PRO A 470 -3.99 23.48 -5.95
CA PRO A 470 -5.04 24.49 -6.03
C PRO A 470 -6.21 24.08 -5.15
N HIS A 471 -6.81 25.02 -4.43
CA HIS A 471 -7.98 24.76 -3.59
C HIS A 471 -9.27 25.25 -4.22
N LEU A 472 -10.40 24.72 -3.74
CA LEU A 472 -11.73 25.21 -4.08
C LEU A 472 -11.95 26.64 -3.56
N ARG A 473 -12.40 27.54 -4.43
CA ARG A 473 -12.61 28.94 -4.08
C ARG A 473 -13.63 29.12 -2.94
N GLN A 474 -13.45 30.17 -2.15
CA GLN A 474 -14.21 30.37 -0.91
C GLN A 474 -15.69 30.64 -1.13
N HIS A 475 -16.04 31.31 -2.25
CA HIS A 475 -17.40 31.68 -2.60
C HIS A 475 -18.28 30.50 -3.06
N ILE A 476 -17.71 29.32 -3.27
CA ILE A 476 -18.48 28.13 -3.64
C ILE A 476 -19.23 27.62 -2.39
N PRO A 477 -20.58 27.58 -2.41
CA PRO A 477 -21.38 27.17 -1.26
C PRO A 477 -21.20 25.68 -0.98
N ALA A 478 -20.94 25.34 0.28
CA ALA A 478 -20.69 23.96 0.71
C ALA A 478 -21.93 23.08 0.53
N GLU A 479 -23.13 23.66 0.59
CA GLU A 479 -24.42 22.98 0.48
C GLU A 479 -24.62 22.34 -0.90
N ARG A 480 -23.97 22.91 -1.93
CA ARG A 480 -24.03 22.45 -3.32
C ARG A 480 -22.91 21.47 -3.71
N LEU A 481 -22.03 21.10 -2.77
CA LEU A 481 -20.97 20.14 -2.99
C LEU A 481 -21.15 18.94 -2.03
N GLU A 482 -21.15 17.73 -2.57
CA GLU A 482 -21.09 16.49 -1.78
C GLU A 482 -19.79 15.75 -2.11
N LEU A 483 -18.96 15.50 -1.09
CA LEU A 483 -17.80 14.62 -1.21
C LEU A 483 -18.20 13.24 -0.66
N VAL A 484 -18.05 12.21 -1.48
CA VAL A 484 -18.37 10.83 -1.06
C VAL A 484 -17.18 9.90 -1.28
N ALA A 485 -16.91 9.04 -0.30
CA ALA A 485 -15.94 7.97 -0.40
C ALA A 485 -16.64 6.68 -0.83
N ALA A 486 -16.65 6.43 -2.14
CA ALA A 486 -17.33 5.31 -2.77
C ALA A 486 -16.31 4.52 -3.62
N GLY A 487 -15.81 3.41 -3.05
CA GLY A 487 -14.92 2.49 -3.73
C GLY A 487 -15.66 1.47 -4.61
N PRO A 488 -14.93 0.53 -5.23
CA PRO A 488 -15.54 -0.53 -6.03
C PRO A 488 -16.59 -1.33 -5.25
N GLY A 489 -17.81 -1.38 -5.80
CA GLY A 489 -18.96 -2.03 -5.17
C GLY A 489 -19.83 -1.14 -4.28
N ASP A 490 -19.43 0.11 -4.03
CA ASP A 490 -20.19 1.06 -3.20
C ASP A 490 -21.19 1.90 -4.02
N ALA A 491 -21.80 1.31 -5.05
CA ALA A 491 -22.76 2.01 -5.90
C ALA A 491 -23.97 2.54 -5.12
N VAL A 492 -24.38 1.85 -4.05
CA VAL A 492 -25.44 2.29 -3.15
C VAL A 492 -25.06 3.57 -2.41
N GLU A 493 -23.83 3.66 -1.89
CA GLU A 493 -23.34 4.85 -1.18
C GLU A 493 -23.26 6.05 -2.12
N LEU A 494 -22.80 5.82 -3.37
CA LEU A 494 -22.78 6.87 -4.38
C LEU A 494 -24.19 7.39 -4.69
N ARG A 495 -25.18 6.49 -4.88
CA ARG A 495 -26.58 6.89 -5.10
C ARG A 495 -27.16 7.63 -3.89
N ALA A 496 -26.86 7.18 -2.67
CA ALA A 496 -27.30 7.85 -1.45
C ALA A 496 -26.73 9.26 -1.34
N ALA A 497 -25.45 9.47 -1.71
CA ALA A 497 -24.83 10.79 -1.75
C ALA A 497 -25.48 11.72 -2.78
N VAL A 498 -25.80 11.20 -3.96
CA VAL A 498 -26.55 11.95 -4.99
C VAL A 498 -27.93 12.36 -4.46
N GLU A 499 -28.65 11.45 -3.79
CA GLU A 499 -29.97 11.73 -3.23
C GLU A 499 -29.90 12.77 -2.09
N ARG A 500 -28.92 12.66 -1.18
CA ARG A 500 -28.70 13.66 -0.13
C ARG A 500 -28.47 15.04 -0.74
N LEU A 501 -27.64 15.14 -1.78
CA LEU A 501 -27.40 16.40 -2.46
C LEU A 501 -28.66 16.91 -3.17
N ARG A 502 -29.42 16.03 -3.84
CA ARG A 502 -30.69 16.36 -4.50
C ARG A 502 -31.66 17.01 -3.51
N VAL A 503 -31.87 16.39 -2.35
CA VAL A 503 -32.74 16.93 -1.30
C VAL A 503 -32.22 18.28 -0.80
N ARG A 504 -30.92 18.41 -0.53
CA ARG A 504 -30.32 19.69 -0.08
C ARG A 504 -30.57 20.79 -1.10
N VAL A 505 -30.33 20.55 -2.38
CA VAL A 505 -30.45 21.59 -3.41
C VAL A 505 -31.91 21.94 -3.72
N HIS A 506 -32.84 20.98 -3.65
CA HIS A 506 -34.27 21.28 -3.74
C HIS A 506 -34.74 22.18 -2.59
N GLY A 507 -34.18 22.02 -1.38
CA GLY A 507 -34.45 22.90 -0.25
C GLY A 507 -33.89 24.32 -0.43
N LEU A 508 -32.91 24.53 -1.30
CA LEU A 508 -32.30 25.84 -1.61
C LEU A 508 -33.06 26.60 -2.72
N SER A 509 -34.19 26.09 -3.21
CA SER A 509 -34.96 26.68 -4.30
C SER A 509 -35.46 28.11 -4.02
N ASP A 510 -35.37 28.58 -2.77
CA ASP A 510 -35.66 29.95 -2.34
C ASP A 510 -34.44 30.90 -2.37
N LEU A 511 -33.24 30.43 -2.77
CA LEU A 511 -32.03 31.26 -2.89
C LEU A 511 -31.65 31.50 -4.36
N PRO A 512 -31.21 32.73 -4.72
CA PRO A 512 -30.89 33.08 -6.10
C PRO A 512 -29.81 32.16 -6.68
N ARG A 513 -30.03 31.72 -7.93
CA ARG A 513 -29.00 31.05 -8.73
C ARG A 513 -27.85 32.03 -8.92
N ILE A 514 -26.60 31.56 -8.78
CA ILE A 514 -25.41 32.37 -9.02
C ILE A 514 -25.47 32.85 -10.48
N HIS A 515 -25.84 34.11 -10.68
CA HIS A 515 -25.97 34.69 -12.01
C HIS A 515 -24.59 35.09 -12.54
N HIS A 516 -24.52 35.19 -13.86
CA HIS A 516 -23.29 35.39 -14.61
C HIS A 516 -22.59 36.74 -14.31
N ASP A 517 -23.27 37.68 -13.64
CA ASP A 517 -22.86 39.08 -13.49
C ASP A 517 -22.22 39.43 -12.14
N ASP A 518 -22.28 38.54 -11.14
CA ASP A 518 -21.78 38.80 -9.77
C ASP A 518 -20.23 38.79 -9.65
N TYR A 519 -19.50 38.50 -10.73
CA TYR A 519 -18.02 38.47 -10.73
C TYR A 519 -17.38 39.71 -11.37
N THR A 520 -18.17 40.70 -11.78
CA THR A 520 -17.64 41.92 -12.43
C THR A 520 -17.24 43.02 -11.44
N LEU A 521 -17.46 42.82 -10.14
CA LEU A 521 -17.23 43.82 -9.10
C LEU A 521 -16.40 43.25 -7.94
N GLN A 522 -15.15 42.91 -8.19
CA GLN A 522 -14.08 42.90 -7.17
C GLN A 522 -12.73 42.72 -7.89
N THR A 523 -12.26 43.83 -8.46
CA THR A 523 -10.88 44.06 -8.89
C THR A 523 -9.98 44.28 -7.70
#